data_AF-A0A7H8KA31-F1
#
_entry.id   AF-A0A7H8KA31-F1
#
_cell.length_a   1.000
_cell.length_b   1.000
_cell.length_c   1.000
_cell.angle_alpha   90.00
_cell.angle_beta   90.00
_cell.angle_gamma   90.00
#
_symmetry.space_group_name_H-M   'P 1'
#
loop_
_entity.id
_entity.type
_entity.pdbx_description
1 polymer ?
#
loop_
_entity_poly.entity_id
_entity_poly.type
_entity_poly.pdbx_seq_one_letter_code
_entity_poly.pdbx_strand_id
1 'polypeptide(L)'
;MTDEETTERVIDRLLLALAAQLDTSGGPALAAGAAEALADLSRAQADVIFGQAGHLVHYGADTEPLKTLIQAITAIQRDEAPADAAVKPGDEVRFVGEASESLADYDETWLRETRFVVRYVGRNAMVDVQPDLTEGYMIATVPADSVEPMRKESIP
;
A
#
# COMPACT_ATOMS: atom_id res chain seq x y z
N MET A 1 -9.63 -2.75 -26.76
CA MET A 1 -8.71 -2.09 -25.83
C MET A 1 -9.38 -0.80 -25.42
N THR A 2 -9.89 -0.76 -24.20
CA THR A 2 -10.49 0.44 -23.62
C THR A 2 -9.40 1.42 -23.18
N ASP A 3 -9.79 2.68 -22.94
CA ASP A 3 -8.88 3.69 -22.39
C ASP A 3 -8.36 3.27 -21.00
N GLU A 4 -9.17 2.54 -20.23
CA GLU A 4 -8.85 1.97 -18.92
C GLU A 4 -7.77 0.89 -19.02
N GLU A 5 -7.96 -0.13 -19.88
CA GLU A 5 -6.95 -1.18 -20.12
C GLU A 5 -5.62 -0.60 -20.61
N THR A 6 -5.67 0.52 -21.34
CA THR A 6 -4.47 1.23 -21.80
C THR A 6 -3.76 1.92 -20.64
N THR A 7 -4.53 2.57 -19.76
CA THR A 7 -4.02 3.27 -18.58
C THR A 7 -3.35 2.29 -17.61
N GLU A 8 -4.00 1.18 -17.29
CA GLU A 8 -3.45 0.12 -16.45
C GLU A 8 -2.12 -0.41 -16.99
N ARG A 9 -2.06 -0.72 -18.29
CA ARG A 9 -0.82 -1.20 -18.94
C ARG A 9 0.30 -0.18 -18.91
N VAL A 10 -0.02 1.12 -18.97
CA VAL A 10 1.00 2.17 -18.85
C VAL A 10 1.51 2.23 -17.40
N ILE A 11 0.61 2.16 -16.42
CA ILE A 11 0.97 2.15 -15.00
C ILE A 11 1.84 0.93 -14.68
N ASP A 12 1.47 -0.27 -15.14
CA ASP A 12 2.27 -1.49 -14.97
C ASP A 12 3.70 -1.31 -15.45
N ARG A 13 3.86 -0.78 -16.67
CA ARG A 13 5.18 -0.55 -17.25
C ARG A 13 6.00 0.46 -16.45
N LEU A 14 5.35 1.51 -15.93
CA LEU A 14 6.02 2.50 -15.09
C LEU A 14 6.45 1.89 -13.75
N LEU A 15 5.59 1.12 -13.10
CA LEU A 15 5.91 0.42 -11.85
C LEU A 15 7.06 -0.57 -12.04
N LEU A 16 7.04 -1.37 -13.11
CA LEU A 16 8.12 -2.30 -13.43
C LEU A 16 9.44 -1.58 -13.73
N ALA A 17 9.41 -0.43 -14.41
CA ALA A 17 10.60 0.37 -14.67
C ALA A 17 11.19 0.97 -13.39
N LEU A 18 10.35 1.48 -12.48
CA LEU A 18 10.78 1.98 -11.17
C LEU A 18 11.35 0.86 -10.28
N ALA A 19 10.72 -0.32 -10.30
CA ALA A 19 11.21 -1.49 -9.57
C ALA A 19 12.59 -1.94 -10.09
N ALA A 20 12.78 -1.98 -11.41
CA ALA A 20 14.07 -2.32 -12.02
C ALA A 20 15.17 -1.28 -11.71
N GLN A 21 14.81 0.01 -11.58
CA GLN A 21 15.75 1.05 -11.16
C GLN A 21 16.29 0.78 -9.75
N LEU A 22 15.43 0.39 -8.81
CA LEU A 22 15.83 0.08 -7.44
C LEU A 22 16.75 -1.14 -7.38
N ASP A 23 16.47 -2.18 -8.17
CA ASP A 23 17.27 -3.41 -8.21
C ASP A 23 18.71 -3.18 -8.73
N THR A 24 18.89 -2.26 -9.67
CA THR A 24 20.17 -2.02 -10.36
C THR A 24 21.07 -0.98 -9.69
N SER A 25 20.56 -0.18 -8.76
CA SER A 25 21.23 1.04 -8.27
C SER A 25 22.24 0.83 -7.15
N GLY A 26 22.40 -0.38 -6.59
CA GLY A 26 23.37 -0.67 -5.52
C GLY A 26 23.15 0.09 -4.20
N GLY A 27 22.06 0.87 -4.12
CA GLY A 27 21.57 1.60 -2.95
C GLY A 27 20.06 1.81 -3.09
N PRO A 28 19.27 1.69 -2.01
CA PRO A 28 17.81 1.50 -2.09
C PRO A 28 17.03 2.82 -2.27
N ALA A 29 17.48 3.71 -3.17
CA ALA A 29 16.91 5.05 -3.28
C ALA A 29 16.41 5.36 -4.69
N LEU A 30 15.14 5.77 -4.77
CA LEU A 30 14.57 6.39 -5.95
C LEU A 30 15.32 7.68 -6.29
N ALA A 31 15.32 8.06 -7.56
CA ALA A 31 15.81 9.39 -7.96
C ALA A 31 15.01 10.47 -7.22
N ALA A 32 15.66 11.57 -6.79
CA ALA A 32 15.05 12.61 -5.96
C ALA A 32 13.71 13.13 -6.52
N GLY A 33 13.65 13.45 -7.82
CA GLY A 33 12.41 13.90 -8.45
C GLY A 33 11.31 12.82 -8.51
N ALA A 34 11.67 11.54 -8.55
CA ALA A 34 10.69 10.46 -8.43
C ALA A 34 10.17 10.35 -6.99
N ALA A 35 11.04 10.50 -5.99
CA ALA A 35 10.64 10.52 -4.59
C ALA A 35 9.71 11.70 -4.27
N GLU A 36 10.02 12.91 -4.74
CA GLU A 36 9.16 14.09 -4.62
C GLU A 36 7.78 13.88 -5.27
N ALA A 37 7.74 13.37 -6.50
CA ALA A 37 6.48 13.07 -7.19
C ALA A 37 5.64 12.01 -6.46
N LEU A 38 6.29 11.07 -5.79
CA LEU A 38 5.62 10.04 -4.99
C LEU A 38 5.25 10.52 -3.59
N ALA A 39 5.82 11.63 -3.09
CA ALA A 39 5.41 12.26 -1.83
C ALA A 39 4.07 13.00 -2.00
N ASP A 40 3.90 13.69 -3.13
CA ASP A 40 2.72 14.51 -3.44
C ASP A 40 1.48 13.72 -3.92
N LEU A 41 1.44 12.41 -3.70
CA LEU A 41 0.31 11.58 -4.12
C LEU A 41 -0.97 11.96 -3.37
N SER A 42 -2.03 12.22 -4.15
CA SER A 42 -3.38 12.20 -3.61
C SER A 42 -3.79 10.78 -3.22
N ARG A 43 -4.78 10.64 -2.33
CA ARG A 43 -5.34 9.35 -1.93
C ARG A 43 -5.68 8.45 -3.13
N ALA A 44 -6.37 9.00 -4.14
CA ALA A 44 -6.77 8.23 -5.32
C ALA A 44 -5.56 7.75 -6.15
N GLN A 45 -4.48 8.54 -6.21
CA GLN A 45 -3.27 8.11 -6.89
C GLN A 45 -2.50 7.05 -6.08
N ALA A 46 -2.46 7.18 -4.75
CA ALA A 46 -1.87 6.18 -3.87
C ALA A 46 -2.62 4.85 -3.99
N ASP A 47 -3.96 4.88 -4.01
CA ASP A 47 -4.81 3.71 -4.21
C ASP A 47 -4.48 2.99 -5.53
N VAL A 48 -4.43 3.71 -6.64
CA VAL A 48 -4.07 3.14 -7.95
C VAL A 48 -2.64 2.57 -7.94
N ILE A 49 -1.67 3.29 -7.38
CA ILE A 49 -0.26 2.85 -7.37
C ILE A 49 -0.08 1.59 -6.53
N PHE A 50 -0.57 1.59 -5.29
CA PHE A 50 -0.42 0.44 -4.40
C PHE A 50 -1.31 -0.74 -4.82
N GLY A 51 -2.50 -0.48 -5.37
CA GLY A 51 -3.41 -1.49 -5.88
C GLY A 51 -2.79 -2.21 -7.08
N GLN A 52 -2.27 -1.46 -8.05
CA GLN A 52 -1.64 -2.05 -9.23
C GLN A 52 -0.31 -2.73 -8.92
N ALA A 53 0.53 -2.13 -8.06
CA ALA A 53 1.76 -2.78 -7.61
C ALA A 53 1.45 -4.06 -6.82
N GLY A 54 0.43 -4.03 -5.97
CA GLY A 54 -0.06 -5.20 -5.25
C GLY A 54 -0.56 -6.30 -6.19
N HIS A 55 -1.35 -5.95 -7.20
CA HIS A 55 -1.85 -6.88 -8.23
C HIS A 55 -0.69 -7.59 -8.94
N LEU A 56 0.33 -6.83 -9.37
CA LEU A 56 1.53 -7.39 -10.00
C LEU A 56 2.32 -8.30 -9.06
N VAL A 57 2.40 -7.99 -7.76
CA VAL A 57 3.05 -8.87 -6.78
C VAL A 57 2.22 -10.14 -6.52
N HIS A 58 0.90 -10.02 -6.45
CA HIS A 58 -0.01 -11.12 -6.12
C HIS A 58 -0.06 -12.19 -7.23
N TYR A 59 -0.05 -11.77 -8.50
CA TYR A 59 -0.11 -12.70 -9.64
C TYR A 59 1.19 -12.86 -10.43
N GLY A 60 2.21 -12.06 -10.16
CA GLY A 60 3.48 -12.07 -10.89
C GLY A 60 4.47 -13.14 -10.43
N ALA A 61 5.46 -13.40 -11.28
CA ALA A 61 6.68 -14.12 -10.92
C ALA A 61 7.83 -13.10 -10.69
N ASP A 62 8.82 -13.46 -9.86
CA ASP A 62 9.99 -12.61 -9.56
C ASP A 62 9.65 -11.21 -9.03
N THR A 63 8.86 -11.17 -7.96
CA THR A 63 8.21 -9.95 -7.46
C THR A 63 9.03 -9.14 -6.46
N GLU A 64 10.26 -9.55 -6.14
CA GLU A 64 11.12 -8.86 -5.15
C GLU A 64 11.43 -7.39 -5.50
N PRO A 65 11.73 -7.02 -6.76
CA PRO A 65 11.91 -5.62 -7.13
C PRO A 65 10.63 -4.78 -6.90
N LEU A 66 9.46 -5.36 -7.16
CA LEU A 66 8.17 -4.68 -6.93
C LEU A 66 7.87 -4.54 -5.43
N LYS A 67 8.16 -5.55 -4.62
CA LYS A 67 8.06 -5.44 -3.15
C LYS A 67 8.98 -4.36 -2.61
N THR A 68 10.19 -4.26 -3.14
CA THR A 68 11.16 -3.20 -2.80
C THR A 68 10.62 -1.82 -3.18
N LEU A 69 10.00 -1.68 -4.36
CA LEU A 69 9.33 -0.44 -4.76
C LEU A 69 8.17 -0.09 -3.82
N ILE A 70 7.30 -1.05 -3.48
CA ILE A 70 6.20 -0.84 -2.53
C ILE A 70 6.74 -0.35 -1.18
N GLN A 71 7.83 -0.93 -0.68
CA GLN A 71 8.48 -0.49 0.56
C GLN A 71 9.04 0.93 0.46
N ALA A 72 9.67 1.28 -0.66
CA ALA A 72 10.21 2.63 -0.90
C ALA A 72 9.09 3.69 -0.94
N ILE A 73 7.99 3.43 -1.67
CA ILE A 73 6.83 4.32 -1.71
C ILE A 73 6.19 4.43 -0.33
N THR A 74 6.08 3.31 0.40
CA THR A 74 5.55 3.29 1.77
C THR A 74 6.38 4.16 2.71
N ALA A 75 7.71 4.12 2.62
CA ALA A 75 8.60 4.94 3.43
C ALA A 75 8.39 6.44 3.14
N ILE A 76 8.29 6.83 1.87
CA ILE A 76 7.98 8.21 1.46
C ILE A 76 6.63 8.65 2.05
N GLN A 77 5.58 7.84 1.87
CA GLN A 77 4.25 8.15 2.38
C GLN A 77 4.20 8.20 3.91
N ARG A 78 5.06 7.44 4.60
CA ARG A 78 5.18 7.49 6.06
C ARG A 78 5.71 8.83 6.55
N ASP A 79 6.66 9.41 5.83
CA ASP A 79 7.26 10.70 6.17
C ASP A 79 6.27 11.86 5.94
N GLU A 80 5.38 11.73 4.94
CA GLU A 80 4.32 12.70 4.64
C GLU A 80 3.07 12.57 5.54
N ALA A 81 2.92 11.44 6.24
CA ALA A 81 1.76 11.21 7.10
C ALA A 81 1.70 12.22 8.27
N PRO A 82 0.50 12.65 8.71
CA PRO A 82 0.35 13.56 9.84
C PRO A 82 1.13 13.09 11.07
N ALA A 83 1.83 14.02 11.74
CA ALA A 83 2.71 13.69 12.85
C ALA A 83 1.96 13.03 14.04
N ASP A 84 0.68 13.39 14.21
CA ASP A 84 -0.24 12.93 15.25
C ASP A 84 -1.14 11.76 14.80
N ALA A 85 -0.94 11.21 13.60
CA ALA A 85 -1.70 10.06 13.13
C ALA A 85 -1.49 8.84 14.05
N ALA A 86 -2.59 8.18 14.45
CA ALA A 86 -2.55 7.01 15.32
C ALA A 86 -1.83 5.80 14.69
N VAL A 87 -1.89 5.71 13.35
CA VAL A 87 -1.17 4.76 12.51
C VAL A 87 -0.54 5.51 11.34
N LYS A 88 0.52 4.96 10.78
CA LYS A 88 1.22 5.54 9.62
C LYS A 88 1.40 4.51 8.52
N PRO A 89 1.58 4.94 7.25
CA PRO A 89 1.96 4.04 6.17
C PRO A 89 3.12 3.11 6.56
N GLY A 90 2.94 1.82 6.29
CA GLY A 90 3.86 0.75 6.66
C GLY A 90 3.62 0.14 8.04
N ASP A 91 2.75 0.72 8.87
CA ASP A 91 2.30 0.06 10.09
C ASP A 91 1.42 -1.14 9.74
N GLU A 92 1.61 -2.21 10.50
CA GLU A 92 0.77 -3.39 10.41
C GLU A 92 -0.38 -3.27 11.40
N VAL A 93 -1.58 -3.57 10.93
CA VAL A 93 -2.81 -3.39 11.68
C VAL A 93 -3.73 -4.59 11.51
N ARG A 94 -4.60 -4.77 12.49
CA ARG A 94 -5.73 -5.70 12.44
C ARG A 94 -7.04 -4.92 12.42
N PHE A 95 -8.06 -5.48 11.79
CA PHE A 95 -9.37 -4.84 11.73
C PHE A 95 -10.22 -5.15 12.96
N VAL A 96 -10.62 -4.11 13.71
CA VAL A 96 -11.41 -4.22 14.96
C VAL A 96 -12.76 -3.51 14.89
N GLY A 97 -13.00 -2.68 13.87
CA GLY A 97 -14.28 -1.97 13.68
C GLY A 97 -15.39 -2.80 13.04
N GLU A 98 -16.49 -2.14 12.72
CA GLU A 98 -17.55 -2.69 11.85
C GLU A 98 -17.11 -2.64 10.39
N ALA A 99 -17.39 -3.69 9.62
CA ALA A 99 -17.05 -3.74 8.19
C ALA A 99 -17.68 -2.57 7.44
N SER A 100 -16.85 -1.74 6.80
CA SER A 100 -17.29 -0.65 5.94
C SER A 100 -17.80 -1.19 4.59
N GLU A 101 -18.46 -0.34 3.79
CA GLU A 101 -18.92 -0.71 2.44
C GLU A 101 -17.78 -1.24 1.56
N SER A 102 -16.56 -0.70 1.67
CA SER A 102 -15.38 -1.18 0.95
C SER A 102 -14.95 -2.60 1.34
N LEU A 103 -15.47 -3.12 2.45
CA LEU A 103 -15.18 -4.46 2.97
C LEU A 103 -16.39 -5.40 2.90
N ALA A 104 -17.52 -4.95 2.32
CA ALA A 104 -18.78 -5.70 2.36
C ALA A 104 -18.72 -7.07 1.66
N ASP A 105 -17.81 -7.24 0.70
CA ASP A 105 -17.64 -8.49 -0.05
C ASP A 105 -16.71 -9.49 0.66
N TYR A 106 -16.06 -9.10 1.76
CA TYR A 106 -15.15 -9.96 2.50
C TYR A 106 -15.87 -10.68 3.65
N ASP A 107 -15.47 -11.92 3.89
CA ASP A 107 -15.92 -12.68 5.06
C ASP A 107 -15.41 -12.03 6.35
N GLU A 108 -16.29 -11.90 7.35
CA GLU A 108 -15.94 -11.24 8.61
C GLU A 108 -14.81 -11.97 9.35
N THR A 109 -14.79 -13.31 9.33
CA THR A 109 -13.72 -14.08 9.98
C THR A 109 -12.37 -13.78 9.33
N TRP A 110 -12.34 -13.77 7.99
CA TRP A 110 -11.15 -13.38 7.23
C TRP A 110 -10.68 -11.98 7.61
N LEU A 111 -11.57 -10.98 7.66
CA LEU A 111 -11.22 -9.60 8.05
C LEU A 111 -10.59 -9.51 9.45
N ARG A 112 -11.03 -10.34 10.41
CA ARG A 112 -10.50 -10.33 11.78
C ARG A 112 -9.14 -11.01 11.91
N GLU A 113 -8.89 -12.02 11.08
CA GLU A 113 -7.66 -12.83 11.12
C GLU A 113 -6.56 -12.28 10.20
N THR A 114 -6.94 -11.57 9.13
CA THR A 114 -6.00 -11.00 8.18
C THR A 114 -5.22 -9.85 8.77
N ARG A 115 -3.92 -9.88 8.50
CA ARG A 115 -3.00 -8.77 8.74
C ARG A 115 -3.05 -7.80 7.58
N PHE A 116 -3.22 -6.53 7.90
CA PHE A 116 -3.19 -5.45 6.92
C PHE A 116 -1.98 -4.55 7.14
N VAL A 117 -1.54 -3.91 6.07
CA VAL A 117 -0.53 -2.85 6.08
C VAL A 117 -1.20 -1.54 5.67
N VAL A 118 -0.97 -0.49 6.45
CA VAL A 118 -1.45 0.85 6.10
C VAL A 118 -0.66 1.35 4.89
N ARG A 119 -1.36 1.82 3.85
CA ARG A 119 -0.75 2.37 2.63
C ARG A 119 -0.86 3.87 2.54
N TYR A 120 -1.96 4.44 3.03
CA TYR A 120 -2.20 5.87 2.99
C TYR A 120 -2.98 6.31 4.23
N VAL A 121 -2.68 7.52 4.73
CA VAL A 121 -3.40 8.14 5.84
C VAL A 121 -3.91 9.49 5.37
N GLY A 122 -5.24 9.58 5.22
CA GLY A 122 -5.90 10.82 4.84
C GLY A 122 -6.06 11.77 6.02
N ARG A 123 -6.28 13.06 5.74
CA ARG A 123 -6.62 14.07 6.77
C ARG A 123 -8.05 13.94 7.31
N ASN A 124 -8.86 13.06 6.75
CA ASN A 124 -10.28 12.87 7.04
C ASN A 124 -10.56 11.70 8.01
N ALA A 125 -9.58 11.31 8.84
CA ALA A 125 -9.66 10.15 9.74
C ALA A 125 -9.92 8.80 9.04
N MET A 126 -9.66 8.73 7.73
CA MET A 126 -9.71 7.48 6.97
C MET A 126 -8.29 7.02 6.65
N VAL A 127 -8.09 5.71 6.65
CA VAL A 127 -6.86 5.06 6.25
C VAL A 127 -7.13 4.05 5.17
N ASP A 128 -6.19 3.94 4.23
CA ASP A 128 -6.21 2.91 3.21
C ASP A 128 -5.30 1.77 3.68
N VAL A 129 -5.84 0.57 3.71
CA VAL A 129 -5.19 -0.64 4.19
C VAL A 129 -5.19 -1.69 3.10
N GLN A 130 -4.11 -2.46 3.03
CA GLN A 130 -3.94 -3.54 2.06
C GLN A 130 -3.58 -4.80 2.83
N PRO A 131 -4.22 -5.96 2.55
CA PRO A 131 -3.84 -7.21 3.21
C PRO A 131 -2.41 -7.62 2.81
N ASP A 132 -1.88 -8.65 3.47
CA ASP A 132 -0.68 -9.31 2.98
C ASP A 132 -0.86 -9.69 1.50
N LEU A 133 0.14 -9.36 0.67
CA LEU A 133 0.04 -9.52 -0.78
C LEU A 133 -0.05 -10.99 -1.23
N THR A 134 0.18 -11.95 -0.33
CA THR A 134 -0.10 -13.37 -0.58
C THR A 134 -1.58 -13.73 -0.39
N GLU A 135 -2.30 -12.99 0.45
CA GLU A 135 -3.74 -13.20 0.73
C GLU A 135 -4.62 -12.37 -0.19
N GLY A 136 -4.21 -11.16 -0.56
CA GLY A 136 -4.93 -10.30 -1.49
C GLY A 136 -4.17 -9.01 -1.82
N TYR A 137 -4.66 -8.24 -2.79
CA TYR A 137 -3.99 -7.00 -3.21
C TYR A 137 -4.91 -5.77 -3.22
N MET A 138 -6.22 -5.96 -3.06
CA MET A 138 -7.16 -4.85 -3.08
C MET A 138 -6.97 -3.98 -1.85
N ILE A 139 -7.16 -2.68 -2.05
CA ILE A 139 -7.07 -1.69 -0.99
C ILE A 139 -8.47 -1.44 -0.45
N ALA A 140 -8.59 -1.45 0.87
CA ALA A 140 -9.79 -1.08 1.57
C ALA A 140 -9.61 0.25 2.28
N THR A 141 -10.66 1.05 2.31
CA THR A 141 -10.66 2.32 3.01
C THR A 141 -11.54 2.23 4.22
N VAL A 142 -10.93 2.42 5.38
CA VAL A 142 -11.57 2.21 6.67
C VAL A 142 -11.35 3.43 7.57
N PRO A 143 -12.25 3.68 8.53
CA PRO A 143 -11.99 4.63 9.60
C PRO A 143 -10.72 4.25 10.37
N ALA A 144 -9.93 5.25 10.77
CA ALA A 144 -8.68 5.03 11.50
C ALA A 144 -8.89 4.36 12.88
N ASP A 145 -10.06 4.54 13.49
CA ASP A 145 -10.47 3.90 14.75
C ASP A 145 -11.00 2.47 14.57
N SER A 146 -11.23 2.02 13.33
CA SER A 146 -11.59 0.64 13.00
C SER A 146 -10.39 -0.30 12.89
N VAL A 147 -9.17 0.19 13.10
CA VAL A 147 -7.94 -0.60 13.03
C VAL A 147 -7.09 -0.44 14.30
N GLU A 148 -6.39 -1.51 14.67
CA GLU A 148 -5.45 -1.49 15.78
C GLU A 148 -4.05 -1.90 15.31
N PRO A 149 -2.99 -1.19 15.73
CA PRO A 149 -1.62 -1.61 15.49
C PRO A 149 -1.36 -3.02 16.02
N MET A 150 -0.80 -3.88 15.16
CA MET A 150 -0.24 -5.14 15.61
C MET A 150 1.08 -4.82 16.31
N ARG A 151 1.15 -5.09 17.62
CA ARG A 151 2.41 -4.93 18.35
C ARG A 151 3.44 -5.87 17.73
N LYS A 152 4.60 -5.35 17.32
CA LYS A 152 5.78 -6.19 17.09
C LYS A 152 6.06 -6.89 18.41
N GLU A 153 5.89 -8.21 18.46
CA GLU A 153 6.43 -8.99 19.57
C GLU A 153 7.91 -8.67 19.64
N SER A 154 8.31 -7.96 20.70
CA SER A 154 9.71 -7.76 21.00
C SER A 154 10.23 -9.12 21.40
N ILE A 155 10.98 -9.77 20.51
CA ILE A 155 11.71 -10.99 20.86
C ILE A 155 12.68 -10.58 21.99
N PRO A 156 12.56 -11.17 23.20
CA PRO A 156 13.38 -10.80 24.35
C PRO A 156 14.87 -11.13 24.17
#